data_AF-A0A2S7XV40-F1
#
_entry.id   AF-A0A2S7XV40-F1
#
_cell.length_a   1.000
_cell.length_b   1.000
_cell.length_c   1.000
_cell.angle_alpha   90.00
_cell.angle_beta   90.00
_cell.angle_gamma   90.00
#
_symmetry.space_group_name_H-M   'P 1'
#
loop_
_entity.id
_entity.type
_entity.pdbx_description
1 polymer ?
#
loop_
_entity_poly.entity_id
_entity_poly.type
_entity_poly.pdbx_seq_one_letter_code
_entity_poly.pdbx_strand_id
1 'polypeptide(L)'
;MTYFDNEVLDELVEILGEEDLCAITASFVDQLGNQLAELTAHSANAELTEISRIAHSLKGGAGNLGAVALSDVAAAVERHSRAGDSGLTATAMAKLPEVVQQTIAELRQRGYLPTH
;
A
#
# COMPACT_ATOMS: atom_id res chain seq x y z
N MET A 1 6.31 13.89 -8.62
CA MET A 1 6.11 12.44 -8.40
C MET A 1 4.73 12.32 -7.78
N THR A 2 3.76 11.76 -8.49
CA THR A 2 2.37 11.60 -8.00
C THR A 2 2.27 10.23 -7.34
N TYR A 3 2.11 10.17 -6.01
CA TYR A 3 1.88 8.88 -5.33
C TYR A 3 0.42 8.45 -5.41
N PHE A 4 -0.47 9.42 -5.64
CA PHE A 4 -1.89 9.22 -5.87
C PHE A 4 -2.32 9.62 -7.28
N ASP A 5 -3.34 8.91 -7.78
CA ASP A 5 -4.20 9.36 -8.85
C ASP A 5 -5.24 10.34 -8.26
N ASN A 6 -5.18 11.59 -8.72
CA ASN A 6 -6.07 12.64 -8.22
C ASN A 6 -7.51 12.42 -8.69
N GLU A 7 -7.72 11.89 -9.89
CA GLU A 7 -9.07 11.68 -10.42
C GLU A 7 -9.81 10.63 -9.58
N VAL A 8 -9.12 9.55 -9.22
CA VAL A 8 -9.67 8.49 -8.35
C VAL A 8 -9.99 9.03 -6.95
N LEU A 9 -9.07 9.81 -6.36
CA LEU A 9 -9.31 10.39 -5.04
C LEU A 9 -10.50 11.35 -5.05
N ASP A 10 -10.57 12.25 -6.04
CA ASP A 10 -11.65 13.23 -6.16
C ASP A 10 -13.01 12.51 -6.36
N GLU A 11 -13.06 11.48 -7.20
CA GLU A 11 -14.26 10.65 -7.39
C GLU A 11 -14.68 9.95 -6.08
N LEU A 12 -13.73 9.41 -5.31
CA LEU A 12 -14.01 8.79 -4.02
C LEU A 12 -14.57 9.80 -3.02
N VAL A 13 -14.06 11.03 -2.98
CA VAL A 13 -14.60 12.11 -2.14
C VAL A 13 -16.02 12.47 -2.56
N GLU A 14 -16.29 12.57 -3.87
CA GLU A 14 -17.63 12.88 -4.37
C GLU A 14 -18.65 11.79 -4.04
N ILE A 15 -18.26 10.51 -4.08
CA ILE A 15 -19.15 9.37 -3.84
C ILE A 15 -19.36 9.11 -2.35
N LEU A 16 -18.29 9.16 -1.55
CA LEU A 16 -18.30 8.74 -0.14
C LEU A 16 -18.45 9.93 0.82
N GLY A 17 -17.96 11.10 0.43
CA GLY A 17 -17.78 12.24 1.33
C GLY A 17 -16.46 12.20 2.11
N GLU A 18 -16.02 13.36 2.58
CA GLU A 18 -14.72 13.54 3.25
C GLU A 18 -14.61 12.75 4.58
N GLU A 19 -15.69 12.67 5.37
CA GLU A 19 -15.70 11.99 6.67
C GLU A 19 -15.52 10.47 6.51
N ASP A 20 -16.25 9.85 5.58
CA ASP A 20 -16.16 8.42 5.31
C ASP A 20 -14.81 8.08 4.66
N LEU A 21 -14.30 8.94 3.76
CA LEU A 21 -12.98 8.76 3.19
C LEU A 21 -11.90 8.79 4.27
N CYS A 22 -11.95 9.72 5.23
CA CYS A 22 -11.04 9.78 6.37
C CYS A 22 -11.06 8.50 7.22
N ALA A 23 -12.24 7.91 7.44
CA ALA A 23 -12.36 6.66 8.19
C ALA A 23 -11.76 5.48 7.43
N ILE A 24 -11.99 5.41 6.12
CA ILE A 24 -11.46 4.35 5.25
C ILE A 24 -9.94 4.44 5.16
N THR A 25 -9.38 5.63 4.93
CA THR A 25 -7.93 5.83 4.85
C THR A 25 -7.25 5.55 6.20
N ALA A 26 -7.86 5.90 7.33
CA ALA A 26 -7.36 5.55 8.65
C ALA A 26 -7.28 4.02 8.83
N SER A 27 -8.37 3.31 8.50
CA SER A 27 -8.39 1.83 8.54
C SER A 27 -7.36 1.22 7.59
N PHE A 28 -7.20 1.79 6.39
CA PHE A 28 -6.17 1.36 5.44
C PHE A 28 -4.76 1.54 5.99
N VAL A 29 -4.46 2.68 6.62
CA VAL A 29 -3.13 2.95 7.22
C VAL A 29 -2.83 2.01 8.39
N ASP A 30 -3.81 1.69 9.21
CA ASP A 30 -3.65 0.69 10.28
C ASP A 30 -3.36 -0.71 9.70
N GLN A 31 -4.11 -1.10 8.66
CA GLN A 31 -3.88 -2.36 7.96
C GLN A 31 -2.50 -2.40 7.29
N LEU A 32 -2.06 -1.29 6.68
CA LEU A 32 -0.73 -1.17 6.07
C LEU A 32 0.39 -1.46 7.07
N GLY A 33 0.29 -0.93 8.28
CA GLY A 33 1.28 -1.19 9.33
C GLY A 33 1.43 -2.68 9.65
N ASN A 34 0.30 -3.37 9.81
CA ASN A 34 0.28 -4.82 10.07
C ASN A 34 0.85 -5.61 8.88
N GLN A 35 0.44 -5.27 7.66
CA GLN A 35 0.92 -5.94 6.44
C GLN A 35 2.43 -5.76 6.22
N LEU A 36 3.00 -4.58 6.51
CA LEU A 36 4.45 -4.37 6.44
C LEU A 36 5.22 -5.22 7.45
N ALA A 37 4.70 -5.36 8.67
CA ALA A 37 5.30 -6.21 9.68
C ALA A 37 5.27 -7.69 9.27
N GLU A 38 4.12 -8.18 8.78
CA GLU A 38 3.97 -9.55 8.27
C GLU A 38 4.89 -9.83 7.08
N LEU A 39 4.96 -8.91 6.10
CA LEU A 39 5.86 -9.03 4.96
C LEU A 39 7.32 -9.17 5.41
N THR A 40 7.75 -8.33 6.36
CA THR A 40 9.12 -8.38 6.90
C THR A 40 9.40 -9.73 7.58
N ALA A 41 8.44 -10.25 8.35
CA ALA A 41 8.56 -11.55 9.01
C ALA A 41 8.66 -12.71 8.00
N HIS A 42 7.76 -12.76 7.00
CA HIS A 42 7.77 -13.80 5.97
C HIS A 42 9.02 -13.72 5.07
N SER A 43 9.54 -12.52 4.82
CA SER A 43 10.79 -12.34 4.08
C SER A 43 12.00 -12.94 4.82
N ALA A 44 12.03 -12.87 6.15
CA ALA A 44 13.10 -13.49 6.94
C ALA A 44 13.10 -15.02 6.84
N ASN A 45 11.93 -15.62 6.62
CA ASN A 45 11.74 -17.07 6.48
C ASN A 45 11.69 -17.55 5.02
N ALA A 46 11.88 -16.65 4.04
CA ALA A 46 11.73 -16.93 2.61
C ALA A 46 10.37 -17.51 2.20
N GLU A 47 9.29 -17.11 2.89
CA GLU A 47 7.93 -17.60 2.68
C GLU A 47 7.23 -16.86 1.52
N LEU A 48 7.75 -17.03 0.29
CA LEU A 48 7.30 -16.29 -0.89
C LEU A 48 5.80 -16.41 -1.19
N THR A 49 5.17 -17.54 -0.85
CA THR A 49 3.72 -17.72 -1.02
C THR A 49 2.93 -16.73 -0.18
N GLU A 50 3.27 -16.56 1.09
CA GLU A 50 2.60 -15.61 1.99
C GLU A 50 2.91 -14.16 1.61
N ILE A 51 4.16 -13.88 1.23
CA ILE A 51 4.55 -12.56 0.71
C ILE A 51 3.68 -12.19 -0.49
N SER A 52 3.46 -13.13 -1.43
CA SER A 52 2.62 -12.88 -2.59
C SER A 52 1.16 -12.61 -2.23
N ARG A 53 0.63 -13.29 -1.21
CA ARG A 53 -0.75 -13.14 -0.73
C ARG A 53 -0.95 -11.78 -0.09
N ILE A 54 -0.03 -11.35 0.76
CA ILE A 54 -0.10 -10.04 1.42
C ILE A 54 0.09 -8.92 0.39
N ALA A 55 1.05 -9.06 -0.53
CA ALA A 55 1.28 -8.10 -1.60
C ALA A 55 0.05 -7.96 -2.53
N HIS A 56 -0.66 -9.06 -2.81
CA HIS A 56 -1.92 -9.03 -3.57
C HIS A 56 -3.00 -8.18 -2.87
N SER A 57 -3.18 -8.37 -1.56
CA SER A 57 -4.13 -7.60 -0.77
C SER A 57 -3.74 -6.12 -0.70
N LEU A 58 -2.46 -5.84 -0.46
CA LEU A 58 -1.90 -4.48 -0.44
C LEU A 58 -2.12 -3.75 -1.76
N LYS A 59 -1.83 -4.41 -2.88
CA LYS A 59 -2.04 -3.87 -4.23
C LYS A 59 -3.49 -3.47 -4.45
N GLY A 60 -4.45 -4.32 -4.05
CA GLY A 60 -5.88 -4.06 -4.18
C GLY A 60 -6.33 -2.87 -3.33
N GLY A 61 -5.96 -2.85 -2.05
CA GLY A 61 -6.30 -1.73 -1.15
C GLY A 61 -5.72 -0.40 -1.63
N ALA A 62 -4.45 -0.39 -2.03
CA ALA A 62 -3.80 0.79 -2.58
C ALA A 62 -4.45 1.25 -3.90
N GLY A 63 -4.76 0.32 -4.81
CA GLY A 63 -5.40 0.63 -6.08
C GLY A 63 -6.80 1.23 -5.91
N ASN A 64 -7.59 0.70 -4.97
CA ASN A 64 -8.94 1.21 -4.68
C ASN A 64 -8.94 2.63 -4.13
N LEU A 65 -7.86 3.06 -3.47
CA LEU A 65 -7.69 4.42 -2.95
C LEU A 65 -6.96 5.35 -3.92
N GLY A 66 -6.61 4.87 -5.12
CA GLY A 66 -5.82 5.63 -6.08
C GLY A 66 -4.34 5.77 -5.68
N ALA A 67 -3.83 5.05 -4.68
CA ALA A 67 -2.43 5.06 -4.27
C ALA A 67 -1.53 4.30 -5.27
N VAL A 68 -1.40 4.85 -6.48
CA VAL A 68 -0.77 4.21 -7.65
C VAL A 68 0.66 3.75 -7.38
N ALA A 69 1.48 4.58 -6.72
CA ALA A 69 2.87 4.22 -6.45
C ALA A 69 2.99 3.02 -5.50
N LEU A 70 2.11 2.97 -4.49
CA LEU A 70 2.06 1.85 -3.54
C LEU A 70 1.52 0.58 -4.21
N SER A 71 0.49 0.72 -5.05
CA SER A 71 -0.06 -0.38 -5.84
C SER A 71 0.99 -0.99 -6.77
N ASP A 72 1.80 -0.16 -7.43
CA ASP A 72 2.86 -0.61 -8.34
C ASP A 72 3.96 -1.39 -7.62
N VAL A 73 4.43 -0.89 -6.47
CA VAL A 73 5.44 -1.60 -5.67
C VAL A 73 4.87 -2.92 -5.15
N ALA A 74 3.63 -2.93 -4.66
CA ALA A 74 2.97 -4.15 -4.22
C ALA A 74 2.80 -5.16 -5.36
N ALA A 75 2.45 -4.70 -6.57
CA ALA A 75 2.36 -5.54 -7.75
C ALA A 75 3.72 -6.14 -8.16
N ALA A 76 4.82 -5.40 -7.98
CA ALA A 76 6.17 -5.92 -8.19
C ALA A 76 6.50 -7.02 -7.17
N VAL A 77 6.25 -6.78 -5.87
CA VAL A 77 6.45 -7.78 -4.81
C VAL A 77 5.64 -9.05 -5.09
N GLU A 78 4.35 -8.92 -5.41
CA GLU A 78 3.46 -10.05 -5.76
C GLU A 78 4.04 -10.86 -6.93
N ARG A 79 4.44 -10.18 -8.00
CA ARG A 79 4.97 -10.80 -9.22
C ARG A 79 6.26 -11.58 -8.97
N HIS A 80 7.24 -10.96 -8.29
CA HIS A 80 8.52 -11.61 -8.02
C HIS A 80 8.38 -12.78 -7.05
N SER A 81 7.51 -12.63 -6.04
CA SER A 81 7.24 -13.70 -5.07
C SER A 81 6.58 -14.90 -5.74
N ARG A 82 5.60 -14.67 -6.64
CA ARG A 82 4.96 -15.74 -7.43
C ARG A 82 5.92 -16.43 -8.39
N ALA A 83 6.90 -15.70 -8.92
CA ALA A 83 7.94 -16.25 -9.78
C ALA A 83 9.01 -17.06 -9.01
N GLY A 84 8.98 -17.06 -7.67
CA GLY A 84 10.00 -17.70 -6.86
C GLY A 84 11.32 -16.92 -6.76
N ASP A 85 11.34 -15.66 -7.22
CA ASP A 85 12.55 -14.84 -7.26
C ASP A 85 12.71 -14.07 -5.94
N SER A 86 13.36 -14.70 -4.96
CA SER A 86 13.59 -14.11 -3.64
C SER A 86 14.46 -12.84 -3.69
N GLY A 87 15.40 -12.75 -4.64
CA GLY A 87 16.29 -11.59 -4.79
C GLY A 87 15.54 -10.35 -5.28
N LEU A 88 14.73 -10.50 -6.34
CA LEU A 88 13.89 -9.42 -6.84
C LEU A 88 12.76 -9.08 -5.86
N THR A 89 12.22 -10.08 -5.15
CA THR A 89 11.24 -9.86 -4.08
C THR A 89 11.80 -8.97 -2.98
N ALA A 90 12.98 -9.30 -2.44
CA ALA A 90 13.63 -8.50 -1.41
C ALA A 90 13.94 -7.07 -1.89
N THR A 91 14.38 -6.93 -3.15
CA THR A 91 14.65 -5.62 -3.76
C THR A 91 13.39 -4.77 -3.88
N ALA A 92 12.26 -5.36 -4.25
CA ALA A 92 10.99 -4.66 -4.32
C ALA A 92 10.45 -4.32 -2.92
N MET A 93 10.57 -5.23 -1.96
CA MET A 93 10.15 -5.02 -0.58
C MET A 93 10.94 -3.89 0.11
N ALA A 94 12.22 -3.72 -0.22
CA ALA A 94 13.04 -2.62 0.31
C ALA A 94 12.49 -1.22 -0.05
N LYS A 95 11.65 -1.11 -1.09
CA LYS A 95 11.01 0.15 -1.50
C LYS A 95 9.69 0.43 -0.76
N LEU A 96 9.06 -0.59 -0.17
CA LEU A 96 7.76 -0.46 0.49
C LEU A 96 7.75 0.58 1.62
N PRO A 97 8.72 0.61 2.56
CA PRO A 97 8.68 1.56 3.66
C PRO A 97 8.67 3.02 3.20
N GLU A 98 9.50 3.36 2.20
CA GLU A 98 9.56 4.71 1.65
C GLU A 98 8.24 5.09 0.97
N VAL A 99 7.70 4.21 0.13
CA VAL A 99 6.46 4.50 -0.60
C VAL A 99 5.26 4.58 0.35
N VAL A 100 5.20 3.75 1.38
CA VAL A 100 4.16 3.84 2.42
C VAL A 100 4.27 5.14 3.19
N GLN A 101 5.47 5.56 3.59
CA GLN A 101 5.67 6.85 4.27
C GLN A 101 5.19 8.03 3.42
N GLN A 102 5.50 8.03 2.12
CA GLN A 102 5.06 9.09 1.20
C GLN A 102 3.54 9.06 0.98
N THR A 103 2.95 7.87 0.85
CA THR A 103 1.50 7.68 0.73
C THR A 103 0.77 8.25 1.95
N ILE A 104 1.24 7.94 3.17
CA ILE A 104 0.66 8.45 4.42
C ILE A 104 0.84 9.97 4.52
N ALA A 105 2.03 10.48 4.18
CA ALA A 105 2.31 11.91 4.22
C ALA A 105 1.39 12.69 3.27
N GLU A 106 1.13 12.17 2.07
CA GLU A 106 0.24 12.80 1.11
C GLU A 106 -1.22 12.77 1.55
N LEU A 107 -1.72 11.67 2.11
CA LEU A 107 -3.07 11.60 2.70
C LEU A 107 -3.25 12.63 3.82
N ARG A 108 -2.25 12.81 4.69
CA ARG A 108 -2.28 13.83 5.75
C ARG A 108 -2.29 15.24 5.19
N GLN A 109 -1.46 15.53 4.18
CA GLN A 109 -1.41 16.86 3.56
C GLN A 109 -2.73 17.24 2.90
N ARG A 110 -3.45 16.26 2.36
CA ARG A 110 -4.77 16.43 1.74
C ARG A 110 -5.92 16.51 2.76
N GLY A 111 -5.66 16.26 4.04
CA GLY A 111 -6.70 16.24 5.08
C GLY A 111 -7.50 14.94 5.16
N TYR A 112 -7.14 13.92 4.36
CA TYR A 112 -7.80 12.62 4.36
C TYR A 112 -7.21 11.64 5.38
N LEU A 113 -6.43 12.09 6.36
CA LEU A 113 -5.98 11.25 7.46
C LEU A 113 -5.87 12.11 8.72
N PRO A 114 -6.49 11.73 9.84
CA PRO A 114 -6.40 12.49 11.07
C PRO A 114 -4.95 12.54 11.59
N THR A 115 -4.50 13.74 11.93
CA THR A 115 -3.33 13.95 12.80
C THR A 115 -3.78 13.72 14.24
N HIS A 116 -3.61 12.50 14.73
CA HIS A 116 -3.67 12.22 16.17
C HIS A 116 -2.60 13.03 16.93
#